data_AF-A0A2H9VPN1-F1
#
_entry.id   AF-A0A2H9VPN1-F1
#
_cell.length_a   1.000
_cell.length_b   1.000
_cell.length_c   1.000
_cell.angle_alpha   90.00
_cell.angle_beta   90.00
_cell.angle_gamma   90.00
#
_symmetry.space_group_name_H-M   'P 1'
#
loop_
_entity.id
_entity.type
_entity.pdbx_description
1 polymer ?
#
loop_
_entity_poly.entity_id
_entity_poly.type
_entity_poly.pdbx_seq_one_letter_code
_entity_poly.pdbx_strand_id
1 'polypeptide(L)'
;MKNFTILITLFISWKLSYSQTTNLELALDGKKAAYYIALENKLGSEEYKDNSTYYSGNNTAQPRIFMRKQQDIPNLLVYYTFLKTDSTVSEILYEWDVSNFDKKDNNQQTLEFEKKLIDQYNLLTKLISSKYGEADTNGSLNDLSLINSRIGLRRTDIWKPDNRFQVRSYVTISNFYNQSAFTTLNPTHRIRIYVELTKN
;
A
#
# COMPACT_ATOMS: atom_id res chain seq x y z
N MET A 1 5.00 -18.99 -63.85
CA MET A 1 4.52 -18.07 -62.78
C MET A 1 4.64 -18.79 -61.45
N LYS A 2 5.66 -18.48 -60.64
CA LYS A 2 5.82 -19.04 -59.30
C LYS A 2 5.57 -17.94 -58.28
N ASN A 3 4.60 -18.19 -57.43
CA ASN A 3 4.03 -17.22 -56.51
C ASN A 3 4.96 -16.92 -55.33
N PHE A 4 4.89 -15.64 -54.97
CA PHE A 4 5.33 -14.98 -53.74
C PHE A 4 5.12 -15.78 -52.46
N THR A 5 6.05 -15.68 -51.52
CA THR A 5 5.70 -15.53 -50.09
C THR A 5 6.81 -14.77 -49.37
N ILE A 6 6.56 -13.49 -49.05
CA ILE A 6 7.36 -12.70 -48.10
C ILE A 6 6.77 -12.98 -46.72
N LEU A 7 7.58 -13.53 -45.81
CA LEU A 7 7.21 -13.74 -44.41
C LEU A 7 7.63 -12.50 -43.61
N ILE A 8 6.68 -11.61 -43.29
CA ILE A 8 6.90 -10.51 -42.35
C ILE A 8 6.54 -11.02 -40.95
N THR A 9 7.55 -11.30 -40.13
CA THR A 9 7.37 -11.63 -38.72
C THR A 9 7.13 -10.36 -37.92
N LEU A 10 5.87 -10.13 -37.56
CA LEU A 10 5.43 -9.04 -36.69
C LEU A 10 5.79 -9.40 -35.24
N PHE A 11 6.87 -8.80 -34.71
CA PHE A 11 7.20 -8.85 -33.28
C PHE A 11 6.21 -7.99 -32.50
N ILE A 12 5.06 -8.56 -32.15
CA ILE A 12 4.18 -7.96 -31.16
C ILE A 12 4.72 -8.34 -29.77
N SER A 13 5.61 -7.53 -29.22
CA SER A 13 6.01 -7.62 -27.82
C SER A 13 4.87 -7.09 -26.94
N TRP A 14 3.89 -7.96 -26.67
CA TRP A 14 2.94 -7.75 -25.58
C TRP A 14 3.74 -7.61 -24.29
N LYS A 15 3.93 -6.37 -23.83
CA LYS A 15 4.28 -6.11 -22.45
C LYS A 15 3.05 -6.48 -21.62
N LEU A 16 2.94 -7.77 -21.30
CA LEU A 16 2.13 -8.21 -20.17
C LEU A 16 2.73 -7.50 -18.96
N SER A 17 2.13 -6.37 -18.60
CA SER A 17 2.40 -5.68 -17.34
C SER A 17 1.96 -6.65 -16.24
N TYR A 18 2.88 -7.49 -15.78
CA TYR A 18 2.66 -8.34 -14.63
C TYR A 18 2.40 -7.42 -13.45
N SER A 19 1.12 -7.29 -13.07
CA SER A 19 0.77 -6.78 -11.75
C SER A 19 1.50 -7.67 -10.74
N GLN A 20 2.44 -7.10 -10.00
CA GLN A 20 3.19 -7.86 -9.00
C GLN A 20 2.18 -8.39 -7.98
N THR A 21 2.15 -9.71 -7.79
CA THR A 21 1.31 -10.34 -6.76
C THR A 21 1.56 -9.68 -5.41
N THR A 22 0.51 -9.54 -4.61
CA THR A 22 0.52 -8.84 -3.31
C THR A 22 1.33 -9.62 -2.26
N ASN A 23 2.65 -9.68 -2.43
CA ASN A 23 3.58 -10.35 -1.52
C ASN A 23 3.82 -9.46 -0.30
N LEU A 24 3.11 -9.73 0.79
CA LEU A 24 3.31 -9.06 2.06
C LEU A 24 4.20 -9.92 2.97
N GLU A 25 5.30 -9.34 3.45
CA GLU A 25 6.08 -9.92 4.53
C GLU A 25 5.41 -9.51 5.85
N LEU A 26 4.68 -10.45 6.43
CA LEU A 26 3.87 -10.22 7.62
C LEU A 26 4.59 -10.59 8.92
N ALA A 27 5.90 -10.83 8.89
CA ALA A 27 6.67 -11.20 10.08
C ALA A 27 7.91 -10.30 10.26
N LEU A 28 8.19 -9.98 11.53
CA LEU A 28 9.39 -9.27 11.97
C LEU A 28 10.27 -10.24 12.78
N ASP A 29 10.83 -11.23 12.11
CA ASP A 29 11.62 -12.32 12.69
C ASP A 29 13.09 -11.95 12.94
N GLY A 30 13.36 -10.70 13.32
CA GLY A 30 14.72 -10.22 13.61
C GLY A 30 15.60 -10.05 12.36
N LYS A 31 15.01 -10.05 11.16
CA LYS A 31 15.75 -9.86 9.91
C LYS A 31 16.29 -8.43 9.79
N LYS A 32 17.49 -8.34 9.24
CA LYS A 32 18.21 -7.08 9.03
C LYS A 32 17.81 -6.41 7.71
N ALA A 33 18.12 -5.12 7.59
CA ALA A 33 17.89 -4.33 6.37
C ALA A 33 18.30 -5.03 5.06
N ALA A 34 19.46 -5.70 5.04
CA ALA A 34 19.98 -6.38 3.86
C ALA A 34 19.01 -7.44 3.29
N TYR A 35 18.28 -8.15 4.17
CA TYR A 35 17.29 -9.13 3.74
C TYR A 35 16.16 -8.47 2.95
N TYR A 36 15.59 -7.40 3.47
CA TYR A 36 14.45 -6.73 2.86
C TYR A 36 14.85 -6.01 1.57
N ILE A 37 16.07 -5.46 1.50
CA ILE A 37 16.62 -4.93 0.24
C ILE A 37 16.73 -6.03 -0.82
N ALA A 38 17.23 -7.21 -0.46
CA ALA A 38 17.32 -8.33 -1.38
C ALA A 38 15.93 -8.84 -1.82
N LEU A 39 14.96 -8.85 -0.90
CA LEU A 39 13.56 -9.18 -1.19
C LEU A 39 12.98 -8.22 -2.23
N GLU A 40 13.12 -6.91 -2.03
CA GLU A 40 12.60 -5.90 -2.97
C GLU A 40 13.27 -5.96 -4.33
N ASN A 41 14.59 -6.19 -4.37
CA ASN A 41 15.31 -6.41 -5.63
C ASN A 41 14.78 -7.64 -6.38
N LYS A 42 14.48 -8.73 -5.66
CA LYS A 42 13.89 -9.95 -6.25
C LYS A 42 12.47 -9.70 -6.78
N LEU A 43 11.70 -8.85 -6.11
CA LEU A 43 10.35 -8.45 -6.54
C LEU A 43 10.37 -7.45 -7.71
N GLY A 44 11.54 -6.91 -8.06
CA GLY A 44 11.68 -5.91 -9.12
C GLY A 44 11.13 -4.54 -8.70
N SER A 45 11.17 -4.24 -7.40
CA SER A 45 10.77 -2.95 -6.85
C SER A 45 11.81 -1.88 -7.15
N GLU A 46 11.38 -0.64 -7.28
CA GLU A 46 12.26 0.52 -7.50
C GLU A 46 12.46 1.25 -6.16
N GLU A 47 13.69 1.64 -5.81
CA GLU A 47 13.91 2.46 -4.62
C GLU A 47 13.24 3.83 -4.81
N TYR A 48 12.41 4.22 -3.83
CA TYR A 48 11.65 5.45 -3.87
C TYR A 48 12.28 6.47 -2.92
N LYS A 49 12.66 7.63 -3.44
CA LYS A 49 13.17 8.74 -2.64
C LYS A 49 12.03 9.69 -2.36
N ASP A 50 11.51 9.64 -1.14
CA ASP A 50 10.68 10.71 -0.61
C ASP A 50 11.58 11.78 0.01
N ASN A 51 11.29 13.05 -0.25
CA ASN A 51 11.99 14.18 0.38
C ASN A 51 11.43 14.48 1.79
N SER A 52 10.44 13.73 2.25
CA SER A 52 9.87 13.86 3.57
C SER A 52 10.82 13.32 4.65
N THR A 53 10.90 14.05 5.76
CA THR A 53 11.51 13.53 6.98
C THR A 53 10.40 12.89 7.82
N TYR A 54 10.52 11.59 8.06
CA TYR A 54 9.57 10.86 8.88
C TYR A 54 9.89 11.10 10.36
N TYR A 55 8.86 11.32 11.18
CA TYR A 55 9.03 11.37 12.62
C TYR A 55 9.38 9.97 13.12
N SER A 56 10.68 9.67 13.20
CA SER A 56 11.19 8.40 13.68
C SER A 56 11.43 8.51 15.19
N GLY A 57 11.12 7.45 15.95
CA GLY A 57 11.45 7.38 17.36
C GLY A 57 12.96 7.50 17.58
N ASN A 58 13.38 7.89 18.79
CA ASN A 58 14.80 8.14 19.13
C ASN A 58 15.75 7.02 18.66
N ASN A 59 15.27 5.76 18.63
CA ASN A 59 16.05 4.57 18.30
C ASN A 59 15.87 4.03 16.86
N THR A 60 15.09 4.69 16.01
CA THR A 60 14.83 4.23 14.62
C THR A 60 15.41 5.18 13.58
N ALA A 61 16.01 4.62 12.53
CA ALA A 61 16.48 5.35 11.37
C ALA A 61 15.31 5.83 10.49
N GLN A 62 15.59 6.70 9.52
CA GLN A 62 14.62 7.02 8.47
C GLN A 62 14.31 5.74 7.66
N PRO A 63 13.05 5.55 7.23
CA PRO A 63 12.68 4.37 6.50
C PRO A 63 13.36 4.34 5.12
N ARG A 64 13.71 3.14 4.65
CA ARG A 64 13.99 2.93 3.22
C ARG A 64 12.68 2.56 2.53
N ILE A 65 12.41 3.23 1.42
CA ILE A 65 11.12 3.14 0.73
C ILE A 65 11.33 2.48 -0.63
N PHE A 66 10.46 1.54 -0.98
CA PHE A 66 10.44 0.87 -2.28
C PHE A 66 9.06 0.99 -2.91
N MET A 67 9.02 1.22 -4.21
CA MET A 67 7.80 1.30 -4.99
C MET A 67 7.60 0.01 -5.79
N ARG A 68 6.40 -0.56 -5.69
CA ARG A 68 5.92 -1.67 -6.52
C ARG A 68 4.81 -1.17 -7.43
N LYS A 69 4.96 -1.39 -8.74
CA LYS A 69 3.96 -0.95 -9.72
C LYS A 69 2.66 -1.75 -9.55
N GLN A 70 1.53 -1.05 -9.60
CA GLN A 70 0.20 -1.64 -9.51
C GLN A 70 -0.62 -1.21 -10.72
N GLN A 71 -1.63 -2.01 -11.05
CA GLN A 71 -2.59 -1.71 -12.11
C GLN A 71 -3.89 -1.23 -11.48
N ASP A 72 -4.47 -0.17 -12.03
CA ASP A 72 -5.79 0.39 -11.69
C ASP A 72 -5.98 0.95 -10.26
N ILE A 73 -5.00 0.80 -9.38
CA ILE A 73 -4.91 1.42 -8.06
C ILE A 73 -3.54 2.10 -7.91
N PRO A 74 -3.30 2.94 -6.88
CA PRO A 74 -2.00 3.59 -6.70
C PRO A 74 -0.87 2.57 -6.57
N ASN A 75 0.34 2.93 -7.00
CA ASN A 75 1.50 2.08 -6.75
C ASN A 75 1.66 1.87 -5.24
N LEU A 76 2.16 0.69 -4.87
CA LEU A 76 2.42 0.36 -3.48
C LEU A 76 3.77 0.94 -3.08
N LEU A 77 3.80 1.76 -2.03
CA LEU A 77 5.03 2.10 -1.32
C LEU A 77 5.22 1.16 -0.12
N VAL A 78 6.41 0.60 0.00
CA VAL A 78 6.82 -0.27 1.11
C VAL A 78 7.93 0.42 1.89
N TYR A 79 7.66 0.69 3.14
CA TYR A 79 8.53 1.36 4.07
C TYR A 79 9.14 0.35 5.02
N TYR A 80 10.47 0.33 5.10
CA TYR A 80 11.20 -0.47 6.08
C TYR A 80 11.87 0.45 7.09
N THR A 81 11.38 0.43 8.33
CA THR A 81 11.93 1.22 9.44
C THR A 81 12.88 0.35 10.26
N PHE A 82 14.14 0.78 10.37
CA PHE A 82 15.21 0.00 11.03
C PHE A 82 15.61 0.59 12.39
N LEU A 83 15.99 -0.27 13.33
CA LEU A 83 16.66 0.14 14.55
C LEU A 83 18.07 0.66 14.24
N LYS A 84 18.46 1.79 14.85
CA LYS A 84 19.81 2.37 14.68
C LYS A 84 20.92 1.50 15.27
N THR A 85 20.58 0.68 16.26
CA THR A 85 21.53 -0.14 17.02
C THR A 85 22.12 -1.29 16.20
N ASP A 86 21.30 -1.98 15.43
CA ASP A 86 21.67 -3.24 14.77
C ASP A 86 21.07 -3.41 13.36
N SER A 87 20.35 -2.39 12.86
CA SER A 87 19.66 -2.39 11.57
C SER A 87 18.58 -3.48 11.41
N THR A 88 18.08 -4.02 12.51
CA THR A 88 16.92 -4.91 12.51
C THR A 88 15.66 -4.13 12.14
N VAL A 89 14.78 -4.71 11.32
CA VAL A 89 13.50 -4.08 10.99
C VAL A 89 12.59 -4.09 12.21
N SER A 90 12.12 -2.90 12.56
CA SER A 90 11.17 -2.66 13.66
C SER A 90 9.73 -2.50 13.18
N GLU A 91 9.54 -2.09 11.93
CA GLU A 91 8.23 -1.85 11.33
C GLU A 91 8.33 -1.99 9.81
N ILE A 92 7.29 -2.57 9.21
CA ILE A 92 7.02 -2.49 7.78
C ILE A 92 5.69 -1.78 7.59
N LEU A 93 5.68 -0.72 6.78
CA LEU A 93 4.45 -0.07 6.33
C LEU A 93 4.24 -0.33 4.84
N TYR A 94 3.09 -0.91 4.49
CA TYR A 94 2.59 -0.99 3.13
C TYR A 94 1.55 0.09 2.91
N GLU A 95 1.75 0.96 1.92
CA GLU A 95 0.86 2.07 1.63
C GLU A 95 0.45 2.12 0.16
N TRP A 96 -0.88 2.10 -0.06
CA TRP A 96 -1.48 2.53 -1.31
C TRP A 96 -2.13 3.88 -1.05
N ASP A 97 -1.64 4.94 -1.67
CA ASP A 97 -2.18 6.28 -1.48
C ASP A 97 -2.07 7.10 -2.77
N VAL A 98 -3.20 7.62 -3.25
CA VAL A 98 -3.24 8.50 -4.42
C VAL A 98 -2.36 9.72 -4.20
N SER A 99 -2.36 10.30 -2.99
CA SER A 99 -1.64 11.53 -2.68
C SER A 99 -0.12 11.36 -2.73
N ASN A 100 0.43 10.14 -2.77
CA ASN A 100 1.86 9.93 -2.99
C ASN A 100 2.30 10.22 -4.43
N PHE A 101 1.39 10.08 -5.39
CA PHE A 101 1.70 10.16 -6.82
C PHE A 101 0.97 11.31 -7.52
N ASP A 102 -0.20 11.70 -7.03
CA ASP A 102 -0.97 12.84 -7.53
C ASP A 102 -1.15 13.88 -6.43
N LYS A 103 -0.38 14.98 -6.53
CA LYS A 103 -0.33 16.07 -5.56
C LYS A 103 -1.35 17.18 -5.85
N LYS A 104 -2.24 17.00 -6.83
CA LYS A 104 -3.25 18.02 -7.16
C LYS A 104 -4.33 18.10 -6.08
N ASP A 105 -4.85 19.30 -5.88
CA ASP A 105 -6.08 19.49 -5.12
C ASP A 105 -7.28 18.88 -5.86
N ASN A 106 -8.32 18.50 -5.11
CA ASN A 106 -9.52 17.87 -5.66
C ASN A 106 -9.23 16.63 -6.53
N ASN A 107 -8.42 15.70 -6.01
CA ASN A 107 -8.06 14.45 -6.68
C ASN A 107 -9.17 13.38 -6.55
N GLN A 108 -10.41 13.74 -6.88
CA GLN A 108 -11.53 12.82 -6.92
C GLN A 108 -11.27 11.65 -7.87
N GLN A 109 -11.74 10.48 -7.48
CA GLN A 109 -11.58 9.22 -8.22
C GLN A 109 -12.92 8.71 -8.72
N THR A 110 -12.89 7.78 -9.67
CA THR A 110 -14.13 7.16 -10.18
C THR A 110 -14.62 6.09 -9.21
N LEU A 111 -15.94 5.80 -9.24
CA LEU A 111 -16.51 4.69 -8.48
C LEU A 111 -15.86 3.34 -8.80
N GLU A 112 -15.39 3.16 -10.04
CA GLU A 112 -14.66 1.95 -10.42
C GLU A 112 -13.32 1.84 -9.66
N PHE A 113 -12.56 2.92 -9.60
CA PHE A 113 -11.31 2.97 -8.84
C PHE A 113 -11.54 2.69 -7.34
N GLU A 114 -12.58 3.31 -6.77
CA GLU A 114 -12.92 3.15 -5.36
C GLU A 114 -13.29 1.70 -5.02
N LYS A 115 -14.08 1.05 -5.88
CA LYS A 115 -14.39 -0.37 -5.75
C LYS A 115 -13.14 -1.24 -5.82
N LYS A 116 -12.22 -0.98 -6.75
CA LYS A 116 -10.95 -1.72 -6.84
C LYS A 116 -10.10 -1.55 -5.58
N LEU A 117 -10.11 -0.37 -4.97
CA LEU A 117 -9.42 -0.13 -3.70
C LEU A 117 -10.10 -0.87 -2.52
N ILE A 118 -11.44 -0.92 -2.48
CA ILE A 118 -12.19 -1.74 -1.51
C ILE A 118 -11.86 -3.22 -1.67
N ASP A 119 -11.87 -3.72 -2.91
CA ASP A 119 -11.55 -5.11 -3.23
C ASP A 119 -10.12 -5.46 -2.80
N GLN A 120 -9.16 -4.57 -3.07
CA GLN A 120 -7.79 -4.72 -2.61
C GLN A 120 -7.72 -4.81 -1.07
N TYR A 121 -8.43 -3.93 -0.34
CA TYR A 121 -8.45 -3.98 1.12
C TYR A 121 -9.07 -5.28 1.66
N ASN A 122 -10.16 -5.74 1.07
CA ASN A 122 -10.82 -6.99 1.45
C ASN A 122 -9.94 -8.21 1.16
N LEU A 123 -9.23 -8.22 0.03
CA LEU A 123 -8.24 -9.26 -0.31
C LEU A 123 -7.12 -9.30 0.73
N LEU A 124 -6.55 -8.15 1.07
CA LEU A 124 -5.50 -8.00 2.07
C LEU A 124 -5.96 -8.49 3.45
N THR A 125 -7.17 -8.10 3.86
CA THR A 125 -7.78 -8.53 5.12
C THR A 125 -7.95 -10.04 5.19
N LYS A 126 -8.42 -10.67 4.10
CA LYS A 126 -8.54 -12.12 3.99
C LYS A 126 -7.19 -12.83 4.05
N LEU A 127 -6.17 -12.28 3.38
CA LEU A 127 -4.81 -12.81 3.39
C LEU A 127 -4.18 -12.76 4.78
N ILE A 128 -4.34 -11.65 5.50
CA ILE A 128 -3.80 -11.54 6.87
C ILE A 128 -4.58 -12.45 7.81
N SER A 129 -5.91 -12.51 7.68
CA SER A 129 -6.76 -13.33 8.54
C SER A 129 -6.55 -14.83 8.34
N SER A 130 -6.19 -15.28 7.14
CA SER A 130 -5.84 -16.68 6.93
C SER A 130 -4.57 -17.10 7.68
N LYS A 131 -3.69 -16.15 8.00
CA LYS A 131 -2.46 -16.39 8.76
C LYS A 131 -2.64 -16.21 10.27
N TYR A 132 -3.43 -15.22 10.70
CA TYR A 132 -3.50 -14.78 12.09
C TYR A 132 -4.88 -14.91 12.75
N GLY A 133 -5.87 -15.46 12.06
CA GLY A 133 -7.24 -15.54 12.54
C GLY A 133 -8.03 -14.25 12.30
N GLU A 134 -9.19 -14.13 12.92
CA GLU A 134 -10.05 -12.96 12.74
C GLU A 134 -9.45 -11.69 13.37
N ALA A 135 -9.74 -10.54 12.74
CA ALA A 135 -9.29 -9.24 13.21
C ALA A 135 -10.30 -8.61 14.16
N ASP A 136 -9.83 -7.78 15.09
CA ASP A 136 -10.67 -6.79 15.75
C ASP A 136 -10.98 -5.67 14.76
N THR A 137 -12.26 -5.56 14.36
CA THR A 137 -12.72 -4.74 13.24
C THR A 137 -13.53 -3.54 13.73
N ASN A 138 -13.21 -2.35 13.22
CA ASN A 138 -13.98 -1.12 13.44
C ASN A 138 -14.28 -0.42 12.11
N GLY A 139 -15.51 0.06 11.94
CA GLY A 139 -15.98 0.71 10.71
C GLY A 139 -16.50 -0.28 9.66
N SER A 140 -16.79 0.22 8.46
CA SER A 140 -17.39 -0.57 7.37
C SER A 140 -17.14 0.09 6.02
N LEU A 141 -17.16 -0.73 4.96
CA LEU A 141 -17.02 -0.33 3.55
C LEU A 141 -18.29 -0.59 2.73
N ASN A 142 -19.38 -1.01 3.38
CA ASN A 142 -20.56 -1.53 2.68
C ASN A 142 -21.47 -0.43 2.12
N ASP A 143 -21.47 0.76 2.73
CA ASP A 143 -22.34 1.87 2.32
C ASP A 143 -21.60 2.83 1.38
N LEU A 144 -21.57 2.49 0.09
CA LEU A 144 -20.91 3.29 -0.94
C LEU A 144 -21.48 4.71 -1.06
N SER A 145 -22.68 5.00 -0.53
CA SER A 145 -23.24 6.36 -0.55
C SER A 145 -22.41 7.34 0.28
N LEU A 146 -21.66 6.84 1.27
CA LEU A 146 -20.81 7.65 2.15
C LEU A 146 -19.54 8.18 1.47
N ILE A 147 -19.15 7.63 0.33
CA ILE A 147 -17.93 8.03 -0.40
C ILE A 147 -17.89 9.53 -0.70
N ASN A 148 -19.02 10.10 -1.13
CA ASN A 148 -19.12 11.52 -1.45
C ASN A 148 -19.52 12.37 -0.23
N SER A 149 -19.69 11.75 0.93
CA SER A 149 -20.02 12.44 2.18
C SER A 149 -18.75 12.92 2.89
N ARG A 150 -18.90 13.91 3.78
CA ARG A 150 -17.80 14.41 4.62
C ARG A 150 -17.12 13.33 5.47
N ILE A 151 -17.82 12.25 5.79
CA ILE A 151 -17.30 11.16 6.65
C ILE A 151 -16.40 10.21 5.82
N GLY A 152 -16.80 9.93 4.58
CA GLY A 152 -16.20 8.91 3.73
C GLY A 152 -16.46 7.49 4.24
N LEU A 153 -15.89 6.51 3.56
CA LEU A 153 -15.77 5.13 4.02
C LEU A 153 -14.49 4.95 4.82
N ARG A 154 -14.59 4.28 5.97
CA ARG A 154 -13.45 3.98 6.83
C ARG A 154 -13.61 2.61 7.46
N ARG A 155 -12.53 1.85 7.46
CA ARG A 155 -12.43 0.58 8.18
C ARG A 155 -11.03 0.41 8.74
N THR A 156 -10.92 -0.25 9.88
CA THR A 156 -9.67 -0.62 10.53
C THR A 156 -9.81 -2.06 11.00
N ASP A 157 -8.78 -2.86 10.76
CA ASP A 157 -8.69 -4.25 11.18
C ASP A 157 -7.36 -4.44 11.91
N ILE A 158 -7.41 -5.04 13.11
CA ILE A 158 -6.24 -5.26 13.96
C ILE A 158 -6.11 -6.75 14.28
N TRP A 159 -4.97 -7.33 13.93
CA TRP A 159 -4.57 -8.68 14.33
C TRP A 159 -3.49 -8.58 15.40
N LYS A 160 -3.67 -9.30 16.50
CA LYS A 160 -2.69 -9.42 17.59
C LYS A 160 -2.37 -10.89 17.82
N PRO A 161 -1.49 -11.50 17.00
CA PRO A 161 -1.12 -12.91 17.17
C PRO A 161 -0.51 -13.21 18.53
N ASP A 162 0.22 -12.24 19.11
CA ASP A 162 0.71 -12.29 20.48
C ASP A 162 0.88 -10.88 21.08
N ASN A 163 1.41 -10.79 22.30
CA ASN A 163 1.58 -9.53 23.02
C ASN A 163 2.75 -8.67 22.53
N ARG A 164 3.60 -9.17 21.63
CA ARG A 164 4.83 -8.52 21.12
C ARG A 164 4.70 -8.07 19.66
N PHE A 165 3.65 -8.52 18.97
CA PHE A 165 3.50 -8.34 17.54
C PHE A 165 2.05 -8.02 17.17
N GLN A 166 1.86 -7.05 16.29
CA GLN A 166 0.55 -6.77 15.70
C GLN A 166 0.64 -6.43 14.22
N VAL A 167 -0.45 -6.72 13.52
CA VAL A 167 -0.72 -6.17 12.19
C VAL A 167 -1.92 -5.25 12.33
N ARG A 168 -1.78 -4.00 11.88
CA ARG A 168 -2.87 -3.02 11.86
C ARG A 168 -3.07 -2.57 10.43
N SER A 169 -4.25 -2.80 9.87
CA SER A 169 -4.64 -2.23 8.59
C SER A 169 -5.70 -1.17 8.78
N TYR A 170 -5.70 -0.16 7.92
CA TYR A 170 -6.83 0.74 7.80
C TYR A 170 -6.97 1.21 6.36
N VAL A 171 -8.20 1.59 6.03
CA VAL A 171 -8.56 2.17 4.74
C VAL A 171 -9.42 3.40 4.94
N THR A 172 -9.22 4.40 4.09
CA THR A 172 -10.06 5.59 4.00
C THR A 172 -10.31 5.90 2.53
N ILE A 173 -11.58 6.00 2.18
CA ILE A 173 -12.06 6.29 0.81
C ILE A 173 -13.07 7.41 0.91
N SER A 174 -12.73 8.56 0.34
CA SER A 174 -13.57 9.76 0.35
C SER A 174 -13.30 10.57 -0.92
N ASN A 175 -14.35 10.84 -1.66
CA ASN A 175 -14.38 11.79 -2.76
C ASN A 175 -14.85 13.19 -2.33
N PHE A 176 -15.11 13.39 -1.03
CA PHE A 176 -15.56 14.68 -0.54
C PHE A 176 -14.44 15.72 -0.67
N TYR A 177 -14.69 16.73 -1.51
CA TYR A 177 -13.86 17.91 -1.65
C TYR A 177 -14.61 19.13 -1.13
N ASN A 178 -13.95 19.93 -0.29
CA ASN A 178 -14.49 21.21 0.13
C ASN A 178 -13.35 22.21 0.32
N GLN A 179 -13.45 23.35 -0.35
CA GLN A 179 -12.50 24.44 -0.22
C GLN A 179 -13.20 25.65 0.37
N SER A 180 -12.64 26.15 1.47
CA SER A 180 -13.06 27.37 2.15
C SER A 180 -11.89 28.34 2.24
N ALA A 181 -12.14 29.59 2.66
CA ALA A 181 -11.10 30.61 2.77
C ALA A 181 -9.90 30.22 3.67
N PHE A 182 -10.10 29.31 4.62
CA PHE A 182 -9.09 28.93 5.62
C PHE A 182 -8.70 27.45 5.59
N THR A 183 -9.39 26.61 4.82
CA THR A 183 -9.17 25.15 4.85
C THR A 183 -9.61 24.51 3.54
N THR A 184 -8.79 23.58 3.06
CA THR A 184 -9.11 22.64 1.98
C THR A 184 -9.22 21.24 2.55
N LEU A 185 -10.39 20.62 2.39
CA LEU A 185 -10.61 19.19 2.62
C LEU A 185 -10.48 18.50 1.27
N ASN A 186 -9.35 17.80 1.07
CA ASN A 186 -9.09 17.05 -0.15
C ASN A 186 -9.65 15.63 -0.06
N PRO A 187 -10.07 15.03 -1.20
CA PRO A 187 -10.36 13.61 -1.29
C PRO A 187 -9.22 12.75 -0.74
N THR A 188 -9.55 11.59 -0.21
CA THR A 188 -8.57 10.66 0.39
C THR A 188 -8.88 9.25 -0.06
N HIS A 189 -7.88 8.60 -0.66
CA HIS A 189 -7.97 7.23 -1.16
C HIS A 189 -6.72 6.49 -0.74
N ARG A 190 -6.79 5.85 0.42
CA ARG A 190 -5.61 5.32 1.12
C ARG A 190 -5.90 3.98 1.78
N ILE A 191 -4.99 3.04 1.59
CA ILE A 191 -4.84 1.84 2.43
C ILE A 191 -3.47 1.90 3.09
N ARG A 192 -3.41 1.61 4.38
CA ARG A 192 -2.15 1.33 5.08
C ARG A 192 -2.22 0.01 5.82
N ILE A 193 -1.10 -0.72 5.81
CA ILE A 193 -0.89 -1.89 6.65
C ILE A 193 0.44 -1.72 7.38
N TYR A 194 0.37 -1.73 8.70
CA TYR A 194 1.51 -1.72 9.60
C TYR A 194 1.75 -3.12 10.10
N VAL A 195 2.97 -3.60 9.95
CA VAL A 195 3.50 -4.82 10.56
C VAL A 195 4.53 -4.34 11.58
N GLU A 196 4.19 -4.41 12.86
CA GLU A 196 4.96 -3.72 13.91
C GLU A 196 5.09 -4.58 15.17
N LEU A 197 6.20 -4.38 15.89
CA LEU A 197 6.32 -4.86 17.26
C LEU A 197 5.48 -3.96 18.17
N THR A 198 4.74 -4.55 19.10
CA THR A 198 4.00 -3.77 20.09
C THR A 198 5.00 -3.04 21.00
N LYS A 199 4.71 -1.79 21.31
CA LYS A 199 5.47 -1.02 22.29
C LYS A 199 5.07 -1.52 23.68
N ASN A 200 6.02 -2.13 24.40
CA ASN A 200 5.88 -2.36 25.85
C ASN A 200 5.86 -1.04 26.61
#